data_AF-A0A7U1G3T7-F1
#
_entry.id   AF-A0A7U1G3T7-F1
#
_cell.length_a   1.000
_cell.length_b   1.000
_cell.length_c   1.000
_cell.angle_alpha   90.00
_cell.angle_beta   90.00
_cell.angle_gamma   90.00
#
_symmetry.space_group_name_H-M   'P 1'
#
loop_
_entity.id
_entity.type
_entity.pdbx_description
1 polymer ?
#
loop_
_entity_poly.entity_id
_entity_poly.type
_entity_poly.pdbx_seq_one_letter_code
_entity_poly.pdbx_strand_id
1 'polypeptide(L)'
;MKYWNLKKNNQLVLEKTGIIPRSISRLFDKFKQELNPNSEIEALEEFKVTRYQTLASIKYILLLVVIPILINQVSKTFLLDPIINYLWTKNSTYVFINQSQEERAFADLQRFEEKIHFDILIGKLDSDSQSIIQKRMTDKALEIAYLYSVESANAIKNIVADSISIIVFIIILIVSKRQLSILKSFLNAYIYGLSDTAKAFLIILFTDIFVGFHSPHGWEIIIEAILRHFGLPENRDFIFIFISTFPVILDTIFKYWIFRYLNKISPSSVATYHNMNE
;
A
#
# COMPACT_ATOMS: atom_id res chain seq x y z
N MET A 1 -35.35 -7.07 20.44
CA MET A 1 -33.86 -7.02 20.42
C MET A 1 -33.34 -7.75 21.65
N LYS A 2 -32.75 -8.94 21.47
CA LYS A 2 -32.22 -9.75 22.56
C LYS A 2 -30.72 -9.47 22.66
N TYR A 3 -30.25 -9.00 23.82
CA TYR A 3 -28.84 -8.77 24.10
C TYR A 3 -28.09 -10.11 24.03
N TRP A 4 -27.29 -10.32 22.98
CA TRP A 4 -26.49 -11.53 22.86
C TRP A 4 -25.15 -11.36 23.56
N ASN A 5 -24.88 -12.33 24.44
CA ASN A 5 -23.75 -12.43 25.34
C ASN A 5 -22.40 -12.42 24.61
N LEU A 6 -21.79 -11.25 24.45
CA LEU A 6 -20.39 -11.07 24.04
C LEU A 6 -19.40 -11.81 24.97
N LYS A 7 -19.86 -12.23 26.16
CA LYS A 7 -19.05 -12.92 27.17
C LYS A 7 -18.71 -14.37 26.81
N LYS A 8 -19.49 -15.04 25.94
CA LYS A 8 -19.25 -16.46 25.60
C LYS A 8 -17.99 -16.66 24.74
N ASN A 9 -17.61 -15.67 23.93
CA ASN A 9 -16.38 -15.75 23.13
C ASN A 9 -15.09 -15.62 23.97
N ASN A 10 -15.13 -14.98 25.13
CA ASN A 10 -13.96 -14.89 26.02
C ASN A 10 -13.76 -16.13 26.89
N GLN A 11 -14.76 -17.01 27.04
CA GLN A 11 -14.59 -18.27 27.78
C GLN A 11 -13.82 -19.33 26.98
N LEU A 12 -13.79 -19.24 25.64
CA LEU A 12 -12.99 -20.13 24.78
C LEU A 12 -11.48 -19.89 24.88
N VAL A 13 -11.05 -18.84 25.60
CA VAL A 13 -9.63 -18.45 25.75
C VAL A 13 -8.94 -19.25 26.87
N LEU A 14 -9.68 -20.02 27.70
CA LEU A 14 -9.14 -20.58 28.94
C LEU A 14 -9.48 -22.06 29.19
N GLU A 15 -9.64 -22.87 28.15
CA GLU A 15 -9.59 -24.32 28.33
C GLU A 15 -8.18 -24.85 28.03
N LYS A 16 -7.51 -25.18 29.14
CA LYS A 16 -6.26 -25.96 29.17
C LYS A 16 -6.40 -27.17 28.25
N THR A 17 -5.29 -27.54 27.61
CA THR A 17 -5.10 -28.80 26.88
C THR A 17 -5.51 -30.00 27.73
N GLY A 18 -6.79 -30.35 27.69
CA GLY A 18 -7.32 -31.56 28.29
C GLY A 18 -6.90 -32.79 27.50
N ILE A 19 -6.94 -33.94 28.17
CA ILE A 19 -6.55 -35.27 27.69
C ILE A 19 -7.37 -35.72 26.46
N ILE A 20 -8.42 -34.99 26.10
CA ILE A 20 -9.33 -35.30 25.00
C ILE A 20 -8.93 -34.48 23.76
N PRO A 21 -8.59 -35.15 22.64
CA PRO A 21 -8.33 -34.47 21.37
C PRO A 21 -9.51 -33.60 20.94
N ARG A 22 -9.25 -32.38 20.45
CA ARG A 22 -10.27 -31.46 19.89
C ARG A 22 -11.13 -32.10 18.79
N SER A 23 -10.65 -33.17 18.15
CA SER A 23 -11.41 -33.93 17.15
C SER A 23 -12.58 -34.72 17.77
N ILE A 24 -12.40 -35.29 18.95
CA ILE A 24 -13.43 -36.10 19.63
C ILE A 24 -14.54 -35.19 20.19
N SER A 25 -14.18 -34.04 20.77
CA SER A 25 -15.19 -33.07 21.22
C SER A 25 -16.03 -32.55 20.04
N ARG A 26 -15.39 -32.21 18.92
CA ARG A 26 -16.09 -31.78 17.69
C ARG A 26 -17.04 -32.84 17.13
N LEU A 27 -16.67 -34.11 17.19
CA LEU A 27 -17.54 -35.21 16.74
C LEU A 27 -18.75 -35.37 17.66
N PHE A 28 -18.55 -35.25 18.97
CA PHE A 28 -19.64 -35.32 19.95
C PHE A 28 -20.59 -34.12 19.84
N ASP A 29 -20.04 -32.91 19.63
CA ASP A 29 -20.84 -31.71 19.40
C ASP A 29 -21.68 -31.83 18.11
N LYS A 30 -21.10 -32.35 17.02
CA LYS A 30 -21.84 -32.65 15.79
C LYS A 30 -22.94 -33.69 15.99
N PHE A 31 -22.65 -34.78 16.69
CA PHE A 31 -23.63 -35.83 16.98
C PHE A 31 -24.80 -35.30 17.82
N LYS A 32 -24.51 -34.47 18.83
CA LYS A 32 -25.54 -33.80 19.64
C LYS A 32 -26.37 -32.81 18.83
N GLN A 33 -25.76 -32.15 17.85
CA GLN A 33 -26.43 -31.21 16.96
C GLN A 33 -27.34 -31.94 15.95
N GLU A 34 -26.91 -33.08 15.41
CA GLU A 34 -27.74 -33.93 14.53
C GLU A 34 -28.95 -34.55 15.25
N LEU A 35 -28.83 -34.81 16.56
CA LEU A 35 -29.94 -35.30 17.39
C LEU A 35 -30.96 -34.22 17.80
N ASN A 36 -30.70 -32.95 17.48
CA ASN A 36 -31.62 -31.85 17.80
C ASN A 36 -32.71 -31.73 16.72
N PRO A 37 -34.01 -31.81 17.06
CA PRO A 37 -35.11 -31.73 16.08
C PRO A 37 -35.20 -30.36 15.37
N ASN A 38 -34.54 -29.32 15.88
CA ASN A 38 -34.50 -27.98 15.26
C ASN A 38 -33.19 -27.67 14.52
N SER A 39 -32.31 -28.66 14.31
CA SER A 39 -30.97 -28.49 13.74
C SER A 39 -30.98 -27.89 12.33
N GLU A 40 -31.96 -28.23 11.50
CA GLU A 40 -32.11 -27.65 10.16
C GLU A 40 -32.44 -26.16 10.19
N ILE A 41 -33.30 -25.73 11.12
CA ILE A 41 -33.67 -24.32 11.30
C ILE A 41 -32.47 -23.53 11.81
N GLU A 42 -31.72 -24.08 12.76
CA GLU A 42 -30.50 -23.49 13.31
C GLU A 42 -29.42 -23.34 12.23
N ALA A 43 -29.21 -24.36 11.39
CA ALA A 43 -28.27 -24.31 10.26
C ALA A 43 -28.67 -23.24 9.22
N LEU A 44 -29.96 -23.09 8.93
CA LEU A 44 -30.46 -22.05 8.03
C LEU A 44 -30.25 -20.64 8.60
N GLU A 45 -30.41 -20.45 9.91
CA GLU A 45 -30.13 -19.18 10.58
C GLU A 45 -28.63 -18.85 10.58
N GLU A 46 -27.77 -19.82 10.90
CA GLU A 46 -26.31 -19.66 10.80
C GLU A 46 -25.87 -19.29 9.39
N PHE A 47 -26.41 -19.95 8.38
CA PHE A 47 -26.12 -19.62 6.98
C PHE A 47 -26.52 -18.18 6.63
N LYS A 48 -27.71 -17.73 7.06
CA LYS A 48 -28.17 -16.34 6.85
C LYS A 48 -27.23 -15.34 7.52
N VAL A 49 -26.77 -15.62 8.73
CA VAL A 49 -25.84 -14.76 9.49
C VAL A 49 -24.49 -14.69 8.79
N THR A 50 -23.89 -15.83 8.41
CA THR A 50 -22.61 -15.87 7.69
C THR A 50 -22.71 -15.10 6.38
N ARG A 51 -23.76 -15.32 5.59
CA ARG A 51 -23.98 -14.59 4.33
C ARG A 51 -24.07 -13.08 4.55
N TYR A 52 -24.80 -12.64 5.58
CA TYR A 52 -24.88 -11.22 5.93
C TYR A 52 -23.51 -10.65 6.34
N GLN A 53 -22.75 -11.36 7.18
CA GLN A 53 -21.42 -10.95 7.61
C GLN A 53 -20.45 -10.83 6.42
N THR A 54 -20.47 -11.79 5.49
CA THR A 54 -19.66 -11.76 4.27
C THR A 54 -20.00 -10.55 3.42
N LEU A 55 -21.28 -10.34 3.09
CA LEU A 55 -21.71 -9.21 2.26
C LEU A 55 -21.40 -7.86 2.93
N ALA A 56 -21.65 -7.73 4.23
CA ALA A 56 -21.33 -6.53 4.99
C ALA A 56 -19.82 -6.25 5.02
N SER A 57 -19.00 -7.29 5.17
CA SER A 57 -17.53 -7.18 5.20
C SER A 57 -16.97 -6.80 3.83
N ILE A 58 -17.43 -7.44 2.75
CA ILE A 58 -17.03 -7.11 1.38
C ILE A 58 -17.42 -5.67 1.05
N LYS A 59 -18.66 -5.27 1.33
CA LYS A 59 -19.12 -3.89 1.11
C LYS A 59 -18.28 -2.89 1.90
N TYR A 60 -17.92 -3.23 3.14
CA TYR A 60 -17.10 -2.37 3.98
C TYR A 60 -15.66 -2.24 3.47
N ILE A 61 -15.02 -3.33 3.04
CA ILE A 61 -13.69 -3.30 2.40
C ILE A 61 -13.74 -2.42 1.15
N LEU A 62 -14.75 -2.62 0.29
CA LEU A 62 -14.92 -1.82 -0.92
C LEU A 62 -15.05 -0.33 -0.58
N LEU A 63 -15.87 0.01 0.40
CA LEU A 63 -16.05 1.39 0.85
C LEU A 63 -14.76 2.00 1.41
N LEU A 64 -14.01 1.21 2.20
CA LEU A 64 -12.76 1.61 2.84
C LEU A 64 -11.64 1.89 1.82
N VAL A 65 -11.65 1.23 0.65
CA VAL A 65 -10.70 1.47 -0.43
C VAL A 65 -11.19 2.56 -1.39
N VAL A 66 -12.44 2.47 -1.84
CA VAL A 66 -12.97 3.33 -2.90
C VAL A 66 -13.17 4.77 -2.43
N ILE A 67 -13.70 4.99 -1.21
CA ILE A 67 -14.01 6.35 -0.76
C ILE A 67 -12.75 7.24 -0.65
N PRO A 68 -11.66 6.83 0.03
CA PRO A 68 -10.46 7.66 0.11
C PRO A 68 -9.89 7.98 -1.26
N ILE A 69 -9.84 7.00 -2.18
CA ILE A 69 -9.35 7.19 -3.55
C ILE A 69 -10.22 8.21 -4.31
N LEU A 70 -11.55 8.07 -4.24
CA LEU A 70 -12.45 9.02 -4.90
C LEU A 70 -12.31 10.43 -4.34
N ILE A 71 -12.17 10.57 -3.03
CA ILE A 71 -12.01 11.88 -2.38
C ILE A 71 -10.67 12.49 -2.76
N ASN A 72 -9.60 11.70 -2.81
CA ASN A 72 -8.31 12.16 -3.30
C ASN A 72 -8.45 12.75 -4.72
N GLN A 73 -9.02 12.00 -5.64
CA GLN A 73 -9.14 12.43 -7.04
C GLN A 73 -10.06 13.64 -7.19
N VAL A 74 -11.22 13.63 -6.52
CA VAL A 74 -12.20 14.73 -6.59
C VAL A 74 -11.63 16.01 -5.97
N SER A 75 -11.02 15.91 -4.78
CA SER A 75 -10.41 17.08 -4.14
C SER A 75 -9.26 17.63 -4.97
N LYS A 76 -8.41 16.76 -5.52
CA LYS A 76 -7.31 17.15 -6.38
C LYS A 76 -7.77 17.91 -7.61
N THR A 77 -8.74 17.37 -8.35
CA THR A 77 -9.19 17.94 -9.63
C THR A 77 -10.06 19.17 -9.46
N PHE A 78 -11.04 19.16 -8.55
CA PHE A 78 -12.06 20.22 -8.49
C PHE A 78 -11.71 21.36 -7.54
N LEU A 79 -10.91 21.11 -6.49
CA LEU A 79 -10.59 22.12 -5.48
C LEU A 79 -9.12 22.54 -5.58
N LEU A 80 -8.22 21.56 -5.51
CA LEU A 80 -6.79 21.84 -5.38
C LEU A 80 -6.18 22.34 -6.69
N ASP A 81 -6.57 21.78 -7.84
CA ASP A 81 -6.06 22.20 -9.14
C ASP A 81 -6.29 23.69 -9.43
N PRO A 82 -7.52 24.24 -9.39
CA PRO A 82 -7.73 25.66 -9.67
C PRO A 82 -7.06 26.57 -8.62
N ILE A 83 -7.10 26.19 -7.34
CA ILE A 83 -6.55 27.02 -6.25
C ILE A 83 -5.02 27.05 -6.33
N ILE A 84 -4.37 25.89 -6.42
CA ILE A 84 -2.91 25.80 -6.41
C ILE A 84 -2.33 26.36 -7.70
N ASN A 85 -2.93 26.09 -8.87
CA ASN A 85 -2.42 26.67 -10.11
C ASN A 85 -2.54 28.20 -10.09
N TYR A 86 -3.64 28.77 -9.58
CA TYR A 86 -3.79 30.23 -9.44
C TYR A 86 -2.76 30.84 -8.47
N LEU A 87 -2.57 30.22 -7.30
CA LEU A 87 -1.59 30.69 -6.31
C LEU A 87 -0.15 30.55 -6.83
N TRP A 88 0.14 29.44 -7.51
CA TRP A 88 1.45 29.16 -8.09
C TRP A 88 1.78 30.19 -9.17
N THR A 89 0.91 30.39 -10.16
CA THR A 89 1.11 31.39 -11.22
C THR A 89 1.29 32.81 -10.67
N LYS A 90 0.62 33.16 -9.55
CA LYS A 90 0.72 34.50 -8.96
C LYS A 90 2.00 34.72 -8.15
N ASN A 91 2.48 33.70 -7.45
CA ASN A 91 3.56 33.83 -6.46
C ASN A 91 4.89 33.18 -6.87
N SER A 92 4.94 32.37 -7.93
CA SER A 92 6.15 31.59 -8.24
C SER A 92 7.22 32.44 -8.94
N THR A 93 8.05 33.12 -8.15
CA THR A 93 9.40 33.54 -8.59
C THR A 93 10.35 32.35 -8.74
N TYR A 94 10.01 31.21 -8.12
CA TYR A 94 10.78 29.98 -8.14
C TYR A 94 10.08 28.90 -8.97
N VAL A 95 10.82 28.34 -9.92
CA VAL A 95 10.35 27.31 -10.87
C VAL A 95 10.36 25.91 -10.25
N PHE A 96 11.27 25.67 -9.30
CA PHE A 96 11.55 24.36 -8.72
C PHE A 96 11.21 24.33 -7.23
N ILE A 97 10.63 23.23 -6.75
CA ILE A 97 10.32 23.06 -5.33
C ILE A 97 11.52 22.56 -4.51
N ASN A 98 12.48 21.88 -5.15
CA ASN A 98 13.65 21.29 -4.50
C ASN A 98 14.86 21.24 -5.46
N GLN A 99 16.06 21.08 -4.88
CA GLN A 99 17.33 21.04 -5.61
C GLN A 99 17.43 19.86 -6.59
N SER A 100 16.85 18.71 -6.26
CA SER A 100 16.88 17.53 -7.14
C SER A 100 16.11 17.78 -8.45
N GLN A 101 14.99 18.50 -8.40
CA GLN A 101 14.25 18.92 -9.59
C GLN A 101 15.04 19.95 -10.41
N GLU A 102 15.71 20.89 -9.76
CA GLU A 102 16.57 21.87 -10.43
C GLU A 102 17.74 21.20 -11.17
N GLU A 103 18.42 20.24 -10.52
CA GLU A 103 19.49 19.44 -11.15
C GLU A 103 18.99 18.66 -12.38
N ARG A 104 17.79 18.06 -12.30
CA ARG A 104 17.17 17.39 -13.46
C ARG A 104 16.86 18.37 -14.60
N ALA A 105 16.32 19.54 -14.28
CA ALA A 105 16.02 20.57 -15.27
C ALA A 105 17.28 21.09 -15.98
N PHE A 106 18.38 21.29 -15.23
CA PHE A 106 19.65 21.69 -15.81
C PHE A 106 20.27 20.59 -16.66
N ALA A 107 20.19 19.32 -16.23
CA ALA A 107 20.64 18.19 -17.04
C ALA A 107 19.86 18.08 -18.37
N ASP A 108 18.55 18.31 -18.34
CA ASP A 108 17.70 18.32 -19.54
C ASP A 108 18.08 19.45 -20.51
N LEU A 109 18.35 20.65 -19.97
CA LEU A 109 18.79 21.80 -20.77
C LEU A 109 20.18 21.58 -21.36
N GLN A 110 21.13 21.07 -20.56
CA GLN A 110 22.48 20.75 -20.99
C GLN A 110 22.46 19.71 -22.13
N ARG A 111 21.66 18.65 -22.01
CA ARG A 111 21.53 17.63 -23.06
C ARG A 111 21.00 18.23 -24.37
N PHE A 112 20.10 19.21 -24.27
CA PHE A 112 19.61 19.93 -25.45
C PHE A 112 20.70 20.82 -26.07
N GLU A 113 21.47 21.53 -25.24
CA GLU A 113 22.61 22.34 -25.69
C GLU A 113 23.67 21.48 -26.40
N GLU A 114 24.08 20.37 -25.79
CA GLU A 114 25.03 19.40 -26.36
C GLU A 114 24.55 18.89 -27.72
N LYS A 115 23.25 18.62 -27.86
CA LYS A 115 22.65 18.20 -29.13
C LYS A 115 22.73 19.30 -30.19
N ILE A 116 22.38 20.55 -29.86
CA ILE A 116 22.47 21.68 -30.79
C ILE A 116 23.93 21.89 -31.22
N HIS A 117 24.85 21.86 -30.27
CA HIS A 117 26.28 22.00 -30.55
C HIS A 117 26.79 20.88 -31.48
N PHE A 118 26.38 19.63 -31.22
CA PHE A 118 26.70 18.50 -32.10
C PHE A 118 26.16 18.69 -33.52
N ASP A 119 24.90 19.12 -33.67
CA ASP A 119 24.29 19.34 -34.99
C ASP A 119 24.99 20.46 -35.79
N ILE A 120 25.53 21.48 -35.11
CA ILE A 120 26.36 22.52 -35.72
C ILE A 120 27.69 21.93 -36.22
N LEU A 121 28.38 21.14 -35.39
CA LEU A 121 29.69 20.55 -35.73
C LEU A 121 29.64 19.62 -36.95
N ILE A 122 28.51 18.93 -37.16
CA ILE A 122 28.33 18.03 -38.30
C ILE A 122 27.71 18.72 -39.53
N GLY A 123 27.51 20.04 -39.49
CA GLY A 123 26.98 20.83 -40.60
C GLY A 123 25.49 20.60 -40.89
N LYS A 124 24.72 20.08 -39.93
CA LYS A 124 23.24 20.01 -40.04
C LYS A 124 22.55 21.32 -39.72
N LEU A 125 23.24 22.21 -39.01
CA LEU A 125 22.74 23.49 -38.52
C LEU A 125 23.79 24.57 -38.85
N ASP A 126 23.37 25.60 -39.59
CA ASP A 126 24.26 26.69 -39.96
C ASP A 126 24.62 27.56 -38.75
N SER A 127 25.92 27.64 -38.44
CA SER A 127 26.49 28.40 -37.32
C SER A 127 26.26 29.91 -37.40
N ASP A 128 25.99 30.43 -38.61
CA ASP A 128 25.86 31.88 -38.88
C ASP A 128 24.56 32.48 -38.31
N SER A 129 23.66 31.64 -37.80
CA SER A 129 22.38 32.02 -37.23
C SER A 129 22.37 32.02 -35.68
N GLN A 130 23.38 32.64 -35.06
CA GLN A 130 23.49 32.73 -33.59
C GLN A 130 22.20 33.22 -32.91
N SER A 131 21.46 34.14 -33.54
CA SER A 131 20.17 34.62 -33.04
C SER A 131 19.08 33.53 -33.02
N ILE A 132 19.08 32.63 -34.01
CA ILE A 132 18.14 31.50 -34.10
C ILE A 132 18.49 30.45 -33.05
N ILE A 133 19.78 30.16 -32.86
CA ILE A 133 20.27 29.24 -31.83
C ILE A 133 19.89 29.76 -30.44
N GLN A 134 20.16 31.05 -30.16
CA GLN A 134 19.81 31.68 -28.89
C GLN A 134 18.31 31.64 -28.63
N LYS A 135 17.50 31.89 -29.66
CA LYS A 135 16.04 31.78 -29.55
C LYS A 135 15.61 30.36 -29.20
N ARG A 136 16.14 29.33 -29.90
CA ARG A 136 15.84 27.92 -29.60
C ARG A 136 16.25 27.53 -28.18
N MET A 137 17.40 27.99 -27.71
CA MET A 137 17.85 27.78 -26.33
C MET A 137 16.91 28.41 -25.31
N THR A 138 16.48 29.65 -25.56
CA THR A 138 15.55 30.37 -24.69
C THR A 138 14.18 29.69 -24.66
N ASP A 139 13.64 29.32 -25.82
CA ASP A 139 12.36 28.62 -25.94
C ASP A 139 12.41 27.28 -25.19
N LYS A 140 13.51 26.52 -25.31
CA LYS A 140 13.69 25.26 -24.58
C LYS A 140 13.81 25.47 -23.08
N ALA A 141 14.55 26.48 -22.63
CA ALA A 141 14.67 26.79 -21.20
C ALA A 141 13.30 27.14 -20.59
N LEU A 142 12.48 27.92 -21.31
CA LEU A 142 11.12 28.25 -20.88
C LEU A 142 10.20 27.02 -20.85
N GLU A 143 10.32 26.13 -21.84
CA GLU A 143 9.58 24.86 -21.86
C GLU A 143 9.93 23.98 -20.65
N ILE A 144 11.23 23.79 -20.38
CA ILE A 144 11.71 23.03 -19.22
C ILE A 144 11.22 23.68 -17.92
N ALA A 145 11.36 25.00 -17.80
CA ALA A 145 10.89 25.71 -16.62
C ALA A 145 9.38 25.52 -16.41
N TYR A 146 8.57 25.61 -17.47
CA TYR A 146 7.14 25.36 -17.38
C TYR A 146 6.82 23.92 -16.94
N LEU A 147 7.49 22.91 -17.52
CA LEU A 147 7.28 21.50 -17.18
C LEU A 147 7.56 21.21 -15.69
N TYR A 148 8.70 21.65 -15.18
CA TYR A 148 9.08 21.44 -13.77
C TYR A 148 8.27 22.31 -12.78
N SER A 149 7.81 23.48 -13.22
CA SER A 149 6.86 24.31 -12.47
C SER A 149 5.52 23.60 -12.29
N VAL A 150 5.02 22.94 -13.34
CA VAL A 150 3.81 22.10 -13.26
C VAL A 150 4.04 20.86 -12.40
N GLU A 151 5.22 20.22 -12.48
CA GLU A 151 5.59 19.11 -11.58
C GLU A 151 5.56 19.55 -10.11
N SER A 152 6.14 20.72 -9.80
CA SER A 152 6.14 21.31 -8.46
C SER A 152 4.74 21.58 -7.93
N ALA A 153 3.88 22.22 -8.73
CA ALA A 153 2.48 22.45 -8.38
C ALA A 153 1.72 21.13 -8.17
N ASN A 154 2.00 20.11 -8.99
CA ASN A 154 1.40 18.78 -8.85
C ASN A 154 1.82 18.07 -7.56
N ALA A 155 3.08 18.19 -7.14
CA ALA A 155 3.55 17.63 -5.88
C ALA A 155 2.80 18.24 -4.67
N ILE A 156 2.59 19.56 -4.66
CA ILE A 156 1.82 20.22 -3.61
C ILE A 156 0.36 19.72 -3.61
N LYS A 157 -0.25 19.62 -4.80
CA LYS A 157 -1.60 19.06 -4.96
C LYS A 157 -1.68 17.64 -4.41
N ASN A 158 -0.68 16.80 -4.68
CA ASN A 158 -0.60 15.43 -4.17
C ASN A 158 -0.55 15.39 -2.65
N ILE A 159 0.36 16.14 -2.01
CA ILE A 159 0.50 16.16 -0.55
C ILE A 159 -0.84 16.49 0.12
N VAL A 160 -1.52 17.53 -0.36
CA VAL A 160 -2.78 17.98 0.23
C VAL A 160 -3.91 16.97 -0.04
N ALA A 161 -4.03 16.45 -1.26
CA ALA A 161 -5.05 15.45 -1.61
C ALA A 161 -4.88 14.15 -0.82
N ASP A 162 -3.63 13.69 -0.64
CA ASP A 162 -3.31 12.48 0.11
C ASP A 162 -3.61 12.69 1.60
N SER A 163 -3.27 13.86 2.14
CA SER A 163 -3.60 14.22 3.53
C SER A 163 -5.11 14.18 3.77
N ILE A 164 -5.90 14.75 2.85
CA ILE A 164 -7.38 14.70 2.92
C ILE A 164 -7.87 13.24 2.85
N SER A 165 -7.32 12.43 1.94
CA SER A 165 -7.65 11.02 1.78
C SER A 165 -7.38 10.22 3.06
N ILE A 166 -6.22 10.42 3.69
CA ILE A 166 -5.82 9.79 4.95
C ILE A 166 -6.77 10.21 6.08
N ILE A 167 -7.11 11.51 6.18
CA ILE A 167 -8.06 11.99 7.18
C ILE A 167 -9.42 11.32 7.00
N VAL A 168 -9.93 11.22 5.77
CA VAL A 168 -11.21 10.56 5.52
C VAL A 168 -11.14 9.07 5.81
N PHE A 169 -10.05 8.41 5.44
CA PHE A 169 -9.83 7.01 5.80
C PHE A 169 -9.91 6.79 7.31
N ILE A 170 -9.25 7.64 8.10
CA ILE A 170 -9.28 7.59 9.57
C ILE A 170 -10.70 7.86 10.10
N ILE A 171 -11.41 8.84 9.53
CA ILE A 171 -12.79 9.15 9.91
C ILE A 171 -13.70 7.95 9.66
N ILE A 172 -13.57 7.28 8.50
CA ILE A 172 -14.31 6.05 8.20
C ILE A 172 -14.05 5.03 9.30
N LEU A 173 -12.79 4.70 9.60
CA LEU A 173 -12.44 3.73 10.64
C LEU A 173 -13.05 4.06 12.01
N ILE A 174 -13.08 5.34 12.40
CA ILE A 174 -13.62 5.77 13.70
C ILE A 174 -15.15 5.73 13.73
N VAL A 175 -15.82 6.09 12.62
CA VAL A 175 -17.30 6.13 12.56
C VAL A 175 -17.87 4.72 12.39
N SER A 176 -17.25 3.87 11.57
CA SER A 176 -17.75 2.53 11.23
C SER A 176 -17.23 1.42 12.14
N LYS A 177 -17.13 1.67 13.46
CA LYS A 177 -16.66 0.66 14.45
C LYS A 177 -17.44 -0.65 14.39
N ARG A 178 -18.75 -0.59 14.13
CA ARG A 178 -19.59 -1.79 14.01
C ARG A 178 -19.19 -2.63 12.81
N GLN A 179 -19.02 -1.99 11.65
CA GLN A 179 -18.62 -2.66 10.40
C GLN A 179 -17.20 -3.20 10.52
N LEU A 180 -16.30 -2.47 11.18
CA LEU A 180 -14.94 -2.93 11.50
C LEU A 180 -14.98 -4.19 12.39
N SER A 181 -15.86 -4.22 13.39
CA SER A 181 -16.03 -5.42 14.22
C SER A 181 -16.60 -6.61 13.44
N ILE A 182 -17.53 -6.36 12.50
CA ILE A 182 -18.08 -7.42 11.62
C ILE A 182 -16.97 -7.94 10.70
N LEU A 183 -16.19 -7.06 10.09
CA LEU A 183 -15.05 -7.41 9.26
C LEU A 183 -14.02 -8.23 10.04
N LYS A 184 -13.71 -7.83 11.28
CA LYS A 184 -12.80 -8.59 12.15
C LYS A 184 -13.35 -9.99 12.44
N SER A 185 -14.65 -10.12 12.69
CA SER A 185 -15.29 -11.42 12.89
C SER A 185 -15.22 -12.30 11.63
N PHE A 186 -15.48 -11.71 10.46
CA PHE A 186 -15.40 -12.39 9.18
C PHE A 186 -13.97 -12.87 8.86
N LEU A 187 -12.97 -11.99 9.02
CA LEU A 187 -11.56 -12.34 8.82
C LEU A 187 -11.11 -13.43 9.81
N ASN A 188 -11.52 -13.33 11.07
CA ASN A 188 -11.23 -14.37 12.06
C ASN A 188 -11.85 -15.71 11.66
N ALA A 189 -13.13 -15.73 11.24
CA ALA A 189 -13.78 -16.95 10.78
C ALA A 189 -13.03 -17.59 9.60
N TYR A 190 -12.56 -16.77 8.64
CA TYR A 190 -11.77 -17.24 7.51
C TYR A 190 -10.40 -17.78 7.97
N ILE A 191 -9.63 -17.02 8.74
CA ILE A 191 -8.27 -17.38 9.19
C ILE A 191 -8.31 -18.62 10.10
N TYR A 192 -9.23 -18.69 11.06
CA TYR A 192 -9.34 -19.84 11.96
C TYR A 192 -9.96 -21.07 11.30
N GLY A 193 -10.70 -20.89 10.19
CA GLY A 193 -11.21 -21.99 9.36
C GLY A 193 -10.12 -22.71 8.56
N LEU A 194 -8.97 -22.07 8.34
CA LEU A 194 -7.83 -22.68 7.64
C LEU A 194 -7.12 -23.74 8.50
N SER A 195 -6.51 -24.73 7.85
CA SER A 195 -5.57 -25.64 8.51
C SER A 195 -4.32 -24.90 8.96
N ASP A 196 -3.62 -25.41 9.97
CA ASP A 196 -2.38 -24.79 10.46
C ASP A 196 -1.29 -24.76 9.37
N THR A 197 -1.28 -25.75 8.48
CA THR A 197 -0.42 -25.79 7.28
C THR A 197 -0.77 -24.69 6.27
N ALA A 198 -2.05 -24.45 6.00
CA ALA A 198 -2.48 -23.39 5.08
C ALA A 198 -2.20 -21.99 5.64
N LYS A 199 -2.34 -21.79 6.96
CA LYS A 199 -1.93 -20.55 7.63
C LYS A 199 -0.43 -20.31 7.48
N ALA A 200 0.39 -21.33 7.76
CA ALA A 200 1.84 -21.25 7.60
C ALA A 200 2.23 -20.91 6.15
N PHE A 201 1.64 -21.61 5.18
CA PHE A 201 1.86 -21.35 3.76
C PHE A 201 1.46 -19.93 3.34
N LEU A 202 0.28 -19.44 3.72
CA LEU A 202 -0.16 -18.08 3.39
C LEU A 202 0.76 -17.00 3.98
N ILE A 203 1.24 -17.23 5.21
CA ILE A 203 2.19 -16.32 5.84
C ILE A 203 3.50 -16.30 5.04
N ILE A 204 4.07 -17.48 4.72
CA ILE A 204 5.32 -17.60 3.95
C ILE A 204 5.17 -16.95 2.57
N LEU A 205 4.10 -17.28 1.84
CA LEU A 205 3.81 -16.72 0.52
C LEU A 205 3.70 -15.20 0.56
N PHE A 206 2.98 -14.66 1.54
CA PHE A 206 2.84 -13.21 1.68
C PHE A 206 4.20 -12.55 1.97
N THR A 207 4.98 -13.11 2.89
CA THR A 207 6.30 -12.54 3.19
C THR A 207 7.25 -12.63 2.01
N ASP A 208 7.24 -13.73 1.25
CA ASP A 208 8.12 -13.89 0.09
C ASP A 208 7.78 -12.89 -1.02
N ILE A 209 6.49 -12.64 -1.29
CA ILE A 209 6.07 -11.64 -2.29
C ILE A 209 6.44 -10.20 -1.91
N PHE A 210 6.25 -9.82 -0.64
CA PHE A 210 6.43 -8.42 -0.21
C PHE A 210 7.84 -8.10 0.27
N VAL A 211 8.60 -9.12 0.66
CA VAL A 211 9.91 -8.98 1.30
C VAL A 211 11.02 -9.63 0.48
N GLY A 212 10.67 -10.46 -0.51
CA GLY A 212 11.58 -11.04 -1.48
C GLY A 212 12.31 -9.99 -2.31
N PHE A 213 13.63 -9.99 -2.22
CA PHE A 213 14.53 -9.10 -2.95
C PHE A 213 14.64 -9.54 -4.39
N HIS A 214 13.80 -9.01 -5.26
CA HIS A 214 13.89 -9.37 -6.68
C HIS A 214 14.78 -8.40 -7.49
N SER A 215 14.99 -7.17 -7.02
CA SER A 215 16.03 -6.27 -7.55
C SER A 215 16.17 -5.00 -6.71
N PRO A 216 17.39 -4.56 -6.33
CA PRO A 216 17.65 -3.22 -5.78
C PRO A 216 17.06 -2.10 -6.65
N HIS A 217 17.07 -2.29 -7.97
CA HIS A 217 16.54 -1.33 -8.93
C HIS A 217 15.02 -1.17 -8.85
N GLY A 218 14.29 -2.24 -8.48
CA GLY A 218 12.84 -2.15 -8.28
C GLY A 218 12.49 -1.20 -7.12
N TRP A 219 13.26 -1.27 -6.03
CA TRP A 219 13.11 -0.37 -4.90
C TRP A 219 13.51 1.06 -5.24
N GLU A 220 14.57 1.26 -6.02
CA GLU A 220 14.97 2.58 -6.51
C GLU A 220 13.82 3.27 -7.24
N ILE A 221 13.21 2.60 -8.21
CA ILE A 221 12.08 3.15 -8.98
C ILE A 221 10.89 3.50 -8.07
N ILE A 222 10.55 2.61 -7.12
CA ILE A 222 9.43 2.84 -6.19
C ILE A 222 9.70 4.05 -5.30
N ILE A 223 10.91 4.17 -4.74
CA ILE A 223 11.26 5.26 -3.83
C ILE A 223 11.35 6.59 -4.60
N GLU A 224 11.99 6.61 -5.78
CA GLU A 224 11.99 7.80 -6.64
C GLU A 224 10.57 8.24 -6.97
N ALA A 225 9.68 7.31 -7.33
CA ALA A 225 8.28 7.62 -7.63
C ALA A 225 7.55 8.22 -6.41
N ILE A 226 7.77 7.67 -5.21
CA ILE A 226 7.19 8.20 -3.97
C ILE A 226 7.73 9.60 -3.66
N LEU A 227 9.05 9.80 -3.74
CA LEU A 227 9.68 11.09 -3.46
C LEU A 227 9.18 12.15 -4.46
N ARG A 228 9.12 11.82 -5.75
CA ARG A 228 8.55 12.69 -6.80
C ARG A 228 7.10 13.02 -6.55
N HIS A 229 6.29 12.03 -6.18
CA HIS A 229 4.87 12.22 -5.88
C HIS A 229 4.66 13.26 -4.76
N PHE A 230 5.52 13.26 -3.75
CA PHE A 230 5.50 14.24 -2.66
C PHE A 230 6.38 15.48 -2.90
N GLY A 231 7.06 15.60 -4.05
CA GLY A 231 7.97 16.72 -4.32
C GLY A 231 9.18 16.77 -3.38
N LEU A 232 9.57 15.64 -2.81
CA LEU A 232 10.75 15.50 -1.98
C LEU A 232 12.00 15.27 -2.85
N PRO A 233 13.19 15.71 -2.41
CA PRO A 233 14.41 15.54 -3.18
C PRO A 233 14.81 14.06 -3.28
N GLU A 234 15.17 13.62 -4.50
CA GLU A 234 15.63 12.26 -4.80
C GLU A 234 17.12 12.11 -4.42
N ASN A 235 17.42 12.20 -3.13
CA ASN A 235 18.79 12.04 -2.65
C ASN A 235 19.26 10.59 -2.87
N ARG A 236 20.25 10.41 -3.75
CA ARG A 236 20.84 9.10 -4.10
C ARG A 236 21.38 8.36 -2.88
N ASP A 237 22.05 9.06 -1.96
CA ASP A 237 22.60 8.46 -0.74
C ASP A 237 21.48 7.92 0.15
N PHE A 238 20.41 8.69 0.32
CA PHE A 238 19.24 8.25 1.07
C PHE A 238 18.61 7.00 0.43
N ILE A 239 18.42 7.02 -0.89
CA ILE A 239 17.84 5.90 -1.63
C ILE A 239 18.71 4.64 -1.47
N PHE A 240 20.03 4.74 -1.63
CA PHE A 240 20.93 3.58 -1.49
C PHE A 240 20.99 3.04 -0.06
N ILE A 241 21.01 3.91 0.96
CA ILE A 241 20.96 3.50 2.36
C ILE A 241 19.62 2.79 2.65
N PHE A 242 18.52 3.32 2.13
CA PHE A 242 17.21 2.70 2.31
C PHE A 242 17.16 1.31 1.66
N ILE A 243 17.55 1.19 0.39
CA ILE A 243 17.51 -0.08 -0.36
C ILE A 243 18.39 -1.15 0.27
N SER A 244 19.56 -0.76 0.80
CA SER A 244 20.49 -1.70 1.44
C SER A 244 20.05 -2.13 2.85
N THR A 245 19.32 -1.28 3.58
CA THR A 245 19.05 -1.50 5.01
C THR A 245 17.60 -1.93 5.27
N PHE A 246 16.62 -1.20 4.72
CA PHE A 246 15.21 -1.36 5.10
C PHE A 246 14.65 -2.72 4.68
N PRO A 247 14.81 -3.18 3.42
CA PRO A 247 14.33 -4.50 3.03
C PRO A 247 14.99 -5.64 3.82
N VAL A 248 16.29 -5.54 4.17
CA VAL A 248 17.02 -6.56 4.98
C VAL A 248 16.50 -6.66 6.39
N ILE A 249 16.23 -5.52 7.02
CA ILE A 249 15.60 -5.48 8.34
C ILE A 249 14.19 -6.08 8.28
N LEU A 250 13.41 -5.70 7.28
CA LEU A 250 12.05 -6.20 7.09
C LEU A 250 12.04 -7.73 6.94
N ASP A 251 12.93 -8.28 6.10
CA ASP A 251 13.12 -9.72 5.90
C ASP A 251 13.45 -10.44 7.21
N THR A 252 14.41 -9.90 7.96
CA THR A 252 14.84 -10.49 9.22
C THR A 252 13.71 -10.49 10.25
N ILE A 253 12.95 -9.39 10.36
CA ILE A 253 11.81 -9.29 11.29
C ILE A 253 10.72 -10.28 10.89
N PHE A 254 10.37 -10.38 9.61
CA PHE A 254 9.33 -11.29 9.14
C PHE A 254 9.75 -12.76 9.32
N LYS A 255 10.97 -13.12 8.93
CA LYS A 255 11.52 -14.49 9.15
C LYS A 255 11.53 -14.85 10.63
N TYR A 256 11.95 -13.94 11.51
CA TYR A 256 11.92 -14.17 12.95
C TYR A 256 10.49 -14.36 13.48
N TRP A 257 9.55 -13.51 13.04
CA TRP A 257 8.16 -13.60 13.49
C TRP A 257 7.49 -14.88 13.02
N ILE A 258 7.75 -15.30 11.77
CA ILE A 258 7.31 -16.59 11.22
C ILE A 258 7.88 -17.74 12.03
N PHE A 259 9.19 -17.77 12.24
CA PHE A 259 9.86 -18.82 13.00
C PHE A 259 9.26 -18.95 14.41
N ARG A 260 9.04 -17.83 15.10
CA ARG A 260 8.42 -17.82 16.43
C ARG A 260 6.97 -18.29 16.40
N TYR A 261 6.22 -17.92 15.36
CA TYR A 261 4.82 -18.32 15.20
C TYR A 261 4.69 -19.83 14.92
N LEU A 262 5.47 -20.37 13.97
CA LEU A 262 5.46 -21.78 13.61
C LEU A 262 5.90 -22.69 14.76
N ASN A 263 6.97 -22.32 15.49
CA ASN A 263 7.44 -23.06 16.66
C ASN A 263 6.39 -23.16 17.77
N LYS A 264 5.46 -22.21 17.86
CA LYS A 264 4.39 -22.22 18.88
C LYS A 264 3.22 -23.14 18.52
N ILE A 265 3.06 -23.51 17.24
CA ILE A 265 1.88 -24.24 16.74
C ILE A 265 2.18 -25.72 16.50
N SER A 266 3.27 -26.08 15.81
CA SER A 266 3.74 -27.48 15.77
C SER A 266 5.20 -27.60 15.31
N PRO A 267 5.99 -28.55 15.85
CA PRO A 267 7.35 -28.84 15.38
C PRO A 267 7.41 -29.29 13.91
N SER A 268 6.34 -29.93 13.40
CA SER A 268 6.26 -30.40 12.01
C SER A 268 6.15 -29.26 10.98
N SER A 269 5.57 -28.12 11.36
CA SER A 269 5.48 -26.93 10.50
C SER A 269 6.85 -26.27 10.33
N VAL A 270 7.71 -26.38 11.35
CA VAL A 270 9.10 -25.86 11.35
C VAL A 270 9.98 -26.69 10.42
N ALA A 271 9.83 -28.02 10.43
CA ALA A 271 10.53 -28.91 9.49
C ALA A 271 10.15 -28.62 8.02
N THR A 272 8.89 -28.27 7.76
CA THR A 272 8.44 -27.88 6.41
C THR A 272 9.06 -26.55 5.96
N TYR A 273 9.16 -25.56 6.86
CA TYR A 273 9.85 -24.30 6.57
C TYR A 273 11.34 -24.49 6.28
N HIS A 274 12.04 -25.34 7.06
CA HIS A 274 13.44 -25.67 6.79
C HIS A 274 13.62 -26.31 5.41
N ASN A 275 12.79 -27.28 5.04
CA ASN A 275 12.86 -27.92 3.72
C ASN A 275 12.46 -27.01 2.54
N MET A 276 11.84 -25.85 2.79
CA MET A 276 11.47 -24.88 1.74
C MET A 276 12.49 -23.74 1.60
N ASN A 277 13.36 -23.54 2.60
CA ASN A 277 14.39 -22.49 2.64
C ASN A 277 15.82 -23.00 2.46
N GLU A 278 16.06 -24.32 2.54
CA GLU A 278 17.24 -24.99 1.96
C GLU A 278 17.06 -25.21 0.46
#